data_AF-A0A2C9KY38-F1
#
_entry.id   AF-A0A2C9KY38-F1
#
_cell.length_a   1.000
_cell.length_b   1.000
_cell.length_c   1.000
_cell.angle_alpha   90.00
_cell.angle_beta   90.00
_cell.angle_gamma   90.00
#
_symmetry.space_group_name_H-M   'P 1'
#
loop_
_entity.id
_entity.type
_entity.pdbx_description
1 polymer ?
#
loop_
_entity_poly.entity_id
_entity_poly.type
_entity_poly.pdbx_seq_one_letter_code
_entity_poly.pdbx_strand_id
1 'polypeptide(L)'
;LGNHDNTRVSARNGYQYVDAYNMLLLTLKGTPTTYYGEELGMLQADISWNETKDPWGLNYGPDRYKQVSRDPERTPMQWTDGANAGFTNGPSTWLPLGKNYTSLNVK
;
A
#
# COMPACT_ATOMS: atom_id res chain seq x y z
N LEU A 1 -10.72 -2.85 4.98
CA LEU A 1 -10.48 -4.31 4.75
C LEU A 1 -9.04 -4.74 5.12
N GLY A 2 -8.16 -3.77 5.27
CA GLY A 2 -6.81 -3.88 5.80
C GLY A 2 -6.53 -2.71 6.72
N ASN A 3 -5.25 -2.52 6.98
CA ASN A 3 -4.69 -1.47 7.83
C ASN A 3 -3.19 -1.37 7.52
N HIS A 4 -2.48 -0.57 8.31
CA HIS A 4 -1.04 -0.33 8.20
C HIS A 4 -0.13 -1.43 8.80
N ASP A 5 -0.70 -2.57 9.23
CA ASP A 5 0.02 -3.72 9.79
C ASP A 5 -0.23 -5.01 9.00
N ASN A 6 -1.02 -4.95 7.93
CA ASN A 6 -1.41 -6.11 7.15
C ASN A 6 -1.26 -5.81 5.66
N THR A 7 -0.79 -6.83 4.93
CA THR A 7 -0.74 -6.87 3.46
C THR A 7 -2.01 -6.26 2.84
N ARG A 8 -1.84 -5.38 1.85
CA ARG A 8 -2.97 -4.74 1.15
C ARG A 8 -3.93 -5.79 0.58
N VAL A 9 -5.24 -5.50 0.58
CA VAL A 9 -6.28 -6.44 0.14
C VAL A 9 -6.07 -6.89 -1.32
N SER A 10 -5.59 -6.01 -2.18
CA SER A 10 -5.26 -6.28 -3.58
C SER A 10 -4.17 -7.35 -3.75
N ALA A 11 -3.17 -7.37 -2.86
CA ALA A 11 -2.10 -8.36 -2.86
C ALA A 11 -2.50 -9.65 -2.12
N ARG A 12 -3.21 -9.52 -1.00
CA ARG A 12 -3.62 -10.66 -0.15
C ARG A 12 -4.70 -11.52 -0.81
N ASN A 13 -5.67 -10.90 -1.46
CA ASN A 13 -6.85 -11.59 -1.98
C ASN A 13 -6.89 -11.63 -3.52
N GLY A 14 -6.06 -10.85 -4.21
CA GLY A 14 -6.01 -10.74 -5.67
C GLY A 14 -6.64 -9.46 -6.18
N TYR A 15 -5.95 -8.78 -7.11
CA TYR A 15 -6.36 -7.47 -7.63
C TYR A 15 -7.74 -7.50 -8.29
N GLN A 16 -8.08 -8.57 -8.99
CA GLN A 16 -9.36 -8.74 -9.67
C GLN A 16 -10.58 -8.76 -8.73
N TYR A 17 -10.38 -8.90 -7.42
CA TYR A 17 -11.47 -8.94 -6.44
C TYR A 17 -11.65 -7.64 -5.67
N VAL A 18 -10.81 -6.62 -5.89
CA VAL A 18 -10.87 -5.34 -5.15
C VAL A 18 -12.27 -4.74 -5.18
N ASP A 19 -12.88 -4.66 -6.37
CA ASP A 19 -14.24 -4.12 -6.52
C ASP A 19 -15.27 -4.93 -5.75
N ALA A 20 -15.19 -6.26 -5.80
CA ALA A 20 -16.10 -7.14 -5.07
C ALA A 20 -15.97 -6.97 -3.55
N TYR A 21 -14.75 -6.82 -3.02
CA TYR A 21 -14.54 -6.56 -1.60
C TYR A 21 -15.05 -5.18 -1.18
N ASN A 22 -14.83 -4.15 -2.01
CA ASN A 22 -15.35 -2.81 -1.74
C ASN A 22 -16.89 -2.77 -1.80
N MET A 23 -17.51 -3.45 -2.77
CA MET A 23 -18.96 -3.61 -2.84
C MET A 23 -19.50 -4.31 -1.59
N LEU A 24 -18.88 -5.41 -1.16
CA LEU A 24 -19.29 -6.12 0.05
C LEU A 24 -19.18 -5.20 1.29
N LEU A 25 -18.06 -4.51 1.47
CA LEU A 25 -17.83 -3.62 2.61
C LEU A 25 -18.89 -2.51 2.70
N LEU A 26 -19.27 -1.92 1.55
CA LEU A 26 -20.21 -0.81 1.47
C LEU A 26 -21.69 -1.24 1.52
N THR A 27 -21.99 -2.52 1.33
CA THR A 27 -23.38 -3.05 1.31
C THR A 27 -23.76 -3.83 2.56
N LEU A 28 -22.78 -4.27 3.37
CA LEU A 28 -23.05 -4.88 4.66
C LEU A 28 -23.62 -3.85 5.65
N LYS A 29 -24.54 -4.30 6.51
CA LYS A 29 -25.10 -3.48 7.57
C LYS A 29 -24.03 -3.09 8.57
N GLY A 30 -23.82 -1.79 8.78
CA GLY A 30 -22.89 -1.27 9.78
C GLY A 30 -22.12 -0.06 9.26
N THR A 31 -20.94 0.16 9.83
CA THR A 31 -20.04 1.25 9.44
C THR A 31 -18.88 0.68 8.63
N PRO A 32 -18.75 0.99 7.33
CA PRO A 32 -17.61 0.54 6.53
C PRO A 32 -16.31 1.23 7.00
N THR A 33 -15.20 0.49 7.00
CA THR A 33 -13.87 1.03 7.30
C THR A 33 -12.90 0.68 6.17
N THR A 34 -12.36 1.73 5.56
CA THR A 34 -11.43 1.66 4.43
C THR A 34 -10.07 2.19 4.86
N TYR A 35 -9.02 1.45 4.56
CA TYR A 35 -7.65 1.93 4.67
C TYR A 35 -7.23 2.64 3.39
N TYR A 36 -6.46 3.72 3.49
CA TYR A 36 -6.13 4.56 2.34
C TYR A 36 -5.47 3.75 1.20
N GLY A 37 -5.95 3.98 -0.02
CA GLY A 37 -5.57 3.24 -1.20
C GLY A 37 -6.39 1.97 -1.48
N GLU A 38 -7.24 1.49 -0.57
CA GLU A 38 -8.18 0.39 -0.91
C GLU A 38 -9.25 0.84 -1.91
N GLU A 39 -9.61 2.13 -1.88
CA GLU A 39 -10.50 2.77 -2.84
C GLU A 39 -9.94 2.79 -4.27
N LEU A 40 -8.61 2.74 -4.41
CA LEU A 40 -7.90 2.60 -5.68
C LEU A 40 -7.51 1.15 -6.00
N GLY A 41 -7.59 0.24 -5.03
CA GLY A 41 -6.96 -1.07 -5.16
C GLY A 41 -5.43 -1.02 -5.20
N MET A 42 -4.80 -0.05 -4.53
CA MET A 42 -3.34 0.13 -4.48
C MET A 42 -2.64 -1.21 -4.24
N LEU A 43 -1.65 -1.51 -5.07
CA LEU A 43 -0.84 -2.72 -4.98
C LEU A 43 0.22 -2.59 -3.89
N GLN A 44 0.73 -3.73 -3.44
CA GLN A 44 1.85 -3.77 -2.52
C GLN A 44 3.15 -3.40 -3.26
N ALA A 45 3.92 -2.46 -2.70
CA ALA A 45 5.23 -2.13 -3.25
C ALA A 45 6.27 -3.16 -2.83
N ASP A 46 7.23 -3.43 -3.70
CA ASP A 46 8.43 -4.19 -3.34
C ASP A 46 9.48 -3.22 -2.78
N ILE A 47 9.81 -3.38 -1.50
CA ILE A 47 10.74 -2.51 -0.77
C ILE A 47 12.00 -3.32 -0.49
N SER A 48 13.16 -2.76 -0.81
CA SER A 48 14.43 -3.41 -0.53
C SER A 48 14.81 -3.32 0.95
N TRP A 49 15.75 -4.16 1.39
CA TRP A 49 16.26 -4.13 2.76
C TRP A 49 16.82 -2.75 3.14
N ASN A 50 17.56 -2.12 2.22
CA ASN A 50 18.17 -0.81 2.47
C ASN A 50 17.14 0.33 2.60
N GLU A 51 15.95 0.13 2.04
CA GLU A 51 14.84 1.09 2.09
C GLU A 51 13.88 0.80 3.25
N THR A 52 14.00 -0.36 3.89
CA THR A 52 13.15 -0.78 5.02
C THR A 52 13.34 0.18 6.19
N LYS A 53 12.22 0.65 6.75
CA LYS A 53 12.15 1.55 7.90
C LYS A 53 11.42 0.90 9.09
N ASP A 54 10.62 -0.12 8.86
CA ASP A 54 9.90 -0.82 9.93
C ASP A 54 10.88 -1.48 10.91
N PRO A 55 10.86 -1.12 12.21
CA PRO A 55 11.69 -1.77 13.22
C PRO A 55 11.51 -3.29 13.27
N TRP A 56 10.32 -3.81 12.95
CA TRP A 56 10.08 -5.26 12.91
C TRP A 56 10.84 -5.90 11.75
N GLY A 57 10.76 -5.32 10.55
CA GLY A 57 11.58 -5.71 9.41
C GLY A 57 13.07 -5.69 9.76
N LEU A 58 13.54 -4.57 10.32
CA LEU A 58 14.94 -4.37 10.68
C LEU A 58 15.45 -5.38 11.72
N ASN A 59 14.65 -5.74 12.72
CA ASN A 59 15.05 -6.70 13.75
C ASN A 59 15.19 -8.14 13.23
N TYR A 60 14.50 -8.50 12.15
CA TYR A 60 14.58 -9.84 11.55
C TYR A 60 15.72 -9.99 10.54
N GLY A 61 16.37 -8.88 10.17
CA GLY A 61 17.53 -8.87 9.30
C GLY A 61 17.21 -9.04 7.80
N PRO A 62 18.25 -8.94 6.95
CA PRO A 62 18.11 -8.86 5.49
C PRO A 62 17.50 -10.11 4.85
N ASP A 63 17.59 -11.27 5.49
CA ASP A 63 17.08 -12.52 4.93
C ASP A 63 15.57 -12.71 5.16
N ARG A 64 15.02 -12.06 6.19
CA ARG A 64 13.64 -12.31 6.65
C ARG A 64 12.75 -11.07 6.75
N TYR A 65 13.29 -9.87 6.55
CA TYR A 65 12.51 -8.63 6.66
C TYR A 65 11.23 -8.63 5.82
N LYS A 66 11.23 -9.20 4.61
CA LYS A 66 10.04 -9.25 3.73
C LYS A 66 8.86 -10.03 4.33
N GLN A 67 9.11 -10.91 5.29
CA GLN A 67 8.08 -11.74 5.92
C GLN A 67 7.34 -11.00 7.04
N VAL A 68 7.93 -9.92 7.56
CA VAL A 68 7.46 -9.24 8.78
C VAL A 68 7.34 -7.73 8.64
N SER A 69 8.03 -7.12 7.68
CA SER A 69 8.01 -5.68 7.46
C SER A 69 6.64 -5.22 7.00
N ARG A 70 6.16 -4.16 7.61
CA ARG A 70 4.90 -3.48 7.32
C ARG A 70 5.07 -2.26 6.42
N ASP A 71 6.29 -1.98 5.97
CA ASP A 71 6.54 -0.90 5.03
C ASP A 71 5.75 -1.03 3.72
N PRO A 72 5.56 -2.23 3.13
CA PRO A 72 4.86 -2.37 1.85
C PRO A 72 3.41 -1.87 1.85
N GLU A 73 2.71 -1.91 2.98
CA GLU A 73 1.36 -1.35 3.14
C GLU A 73 1.35 0.15 3.49
N ARG A 74 2.50 0.72 3.88
CA ARG A 74 2.68 2.12 4.31
C ARG A 74 3.24 3.04 3.23
N THR A 75 3.38 2.56 2.00
CA THR A 75 3.91 3.33 0.88
C THR A 75 3.07 4.58 0.62
N PRO A 76 3.65 5.72 0.23
CA PRO A 76 2.90 6.96 0.00
C PRO A 76 1.71 6.81 -0.96
N MET A 77 0.68 7.64 -0.76
CA MET A 77 -0.55 7.64 -1.57
C MET A 77 -0.27 8.05 -3.01
N GLN A 78 -0.99 7.45 -3.96
CA GLN A 78 -0.84 7.67 -5.40
C GLN A 78 -1.90 8.67 -5.89
N TRP A 79 -1.65 9.97 -5.77
CA TRP A 79 -2.60 11.02 -6.17
C TRP A 79 -2.59 11.30 -7.67
N THR A 80 -1.41 11.30 -8.30
CA THR A 80 -1.24 11.61 -9.72
C THR A 80 -0.20 10.71 -10.37
N ASP A 81 -0.12 10.78 -11.70
CA ASP A 81 0.92 10.18 -12.53
C ASP A 81 2.24 10.99 -12.55
N GLY A 82 2.29 12.11 -11.82
CA GLY A 82 3.43 13.02 -11.78
C GLY A 82 4.50 12.66 -10.76
N ALA A 83 5.44 13.59 -10.54
CA ALA A 83 6.53 13.42 -9.58
C ALA A 83 6.02 13.03 -8.18
N ASN A 84 6.68 12.06 -7.56
CA ASN A 84 6.33 11.49 -6.27
C ASN A 84 4.86 11.03 -6.14
N ALA A 85 4.20 10.67 -7.25
CA ALA A 85 2.78 10.39 -7.33
C ALA A 85 1.88 11.51 -6.77
N GLY A 86 2.35 12.77 -6.77
CA GLY A 86 1.67 13.90 -6.15
C GLY A 86 1.64 13.89 -4.62
N PHE A 87 2.32 12.95 -3.95
CA PHE A 87 2.35 12.86 -2.49
C PHE A 87 3.14 13.99 -1.82
N THR A 88 4.22 14.44 -2.47
CA THR A 88 5.10 15.49 -1.94
C THR A 88 5.77 16.29 -3.05
N ASN A 89 6.00 17.58 -2.78
CA ASN A 89 6.83 18.46 -3.60
C ASN A 89 8.32 18.39 -3.22
N GLY A 90 8.67 17.59 -2.21
CA GLY A 90 10.05 17.35 -1.80
C GLY A 90 10.84 16.50 -2.81
N PRO A 91 12.17 16.36 -2.61
CA PRO A 91 13.03 15.65 -3.54
C PRO A 91 12.77 14.13 -3.57
N SER A 92 12.28 13.55 -2.47
CA SER A 92 12.00 12.14 -2.34
C SER A 92 10.93 11.86 -1.28
N THR A 93 10.35 10.67 -1.33
CA THR A 93 9.43 10.15 -0.32
C THR A 93 10.17 9.40 0.79
N TRP A 94 9.54 9.22 1.95
CA TRP A 94 10.12 8.52 3.10
C TRP A 94 10.17 6.99 2.92
N LEU A 95 9.26 6.44 2.11
CA LEU A 95 9.26 5.09 1.58
C LEU A 95 9.11 5.12 0.05
N PRO A 96 9.58 4.08 -0.67
CA PRO A 96 9.41 3.96 -2.11
C PRO A 96 7.94 3.96 -2.52
N LEU A 97 7.68 4.40 -3.75
CA LEU A 97 6.35 4.35 -4.37
C LEU A 97 6.08 2.97 -4.98
N GLY A 98 4.80 2.61 -5.07
CA GLY A 98 4.37 1.47 -5.89
C GLY A 98 4.72 1.72 -7.36
N LYS A 99 5.30 0.71 -8.04
CA LYS A 99 5.78 0.81 -9.43
C LYS A 99 4.71 1.21 -10.45
N ASN A 100 3.44 1.05 -10.09
CA ASN A 100 2.29 1.29 -10.94
C ASN A 100 1.59 2.65 -10.69
N TYR A 101 2.18 3.56 -9.91
CA TYR A 101 1.51 4.84 -9.59
C TYR A 101 1.14 5.68 -10.82
N THR A 102 1.82 5.50 -11.96
CA THR A 102 1.50 6.24 -13.19
C THR A 102 0.22 5.76 -13.87
N SER A 103 -0.17 4.49 -13.68
CA SER A 103 -1.37 3.90 -14.26
C SER A 103 -2.48 3.63 -13.24
N LEU A 104 -2.12 3.57 -11.95
CA LEU A 104 -3.04 3.43 -10.83
C LEU A 104 -2.83 4.61 -9.90
N ASN A 105 -3.68 5.62 -10.01
CA ASN A 105 -3.71 6.79 -9.12
C ASN A 105 -5.12 7.39 -9.11
N VAL A 106 -5.33 8.43 -8.30
CA VAL A 106 -6.64 9.07 -8.13
C VAL A 106 -7.09 9.85 -9.38
N LYS A 107 -6.16 10.41 -10.15
CA LYS A 107 -6.44 11.30 -11.28
C LYS A 107 -6.75 10.51 -12.55
#